data_AF-U5W5D1-F1
#
_entry.id   AF-U5W5D1-F1
#
_cell.length_a   1.000
_cell.length_b   1.000
_cell.length_c   1.000
_cell.angle_alpha   90.00
_cell.angle_beta   90.00
_cell.angle_gamma   90.00
#
_symmetry.space_group_name_H-M   'P 1'
#
loop_
_entity.id
_entity.type
_entity.pdbx_description
1 polymer ?
#
loop_
_entity_poly.entity_id
_entity_poly.type
_entity_poly.pdbx_seq_one_letter_code
_entity_poly.pdbx_strand_id
1 'polypeptide(L)'
;MPFERGSWSDALAAFAAVAALLIGFFGWQYNDDDKKDDKKQVAAPPSATAPAAPAVATPAVTSAGPAPPAAGVTGDLLTGVERIAGTAGELPDTLDPASYPDALVVECPSNQTGDQSRELKYNVDGRYRTFTADVSGWAEAKRPDDVQLRISAGTRQIDDTVITEELTAWTGRTNTPGGPITARIKGATELSLVVGCHKPGGVVIISNPRLQG
;
A
#
# COMPACT_ATOMS: atom_id res chain seq x y z
N MET A 1 -57.40 22.31 1.02
CA MET A 1 -56.11 22.42 0.30
C MET A 1 -55.17 23.31 1.11
N PRO A 2 -54.27 22.74 1.93
CA PRO A 2 -53.11 23.46 2.45
C PRO A 2 -51.82 23.02 1.72
N PHE A 3 -51.00 24.00 1.34
CA PHE A 3 -49.65 23.81 0.80
C PHE A 3 -48.65 23.71 1.97
N GLU A 4 -47.95 22.58 2.08
CA GLU A 4 -46.79 22.42 2.97
C GLU A 4 -45.58 23.15 2.38
N ARG A 5 -45.05 24.12 3.14
CA ARG A 5 -43.78 24.79 2.86
C ARG A 5 -42.65 23.91 3.39
N GLY A 6 -41.97 23.19 2.52
CA GLY A 6 -40.73 22.48 2.84
C GLY A 6 -39.64 23.45 3.27
N SER A 7 -39.04 23.17 4.42
CA SER A 7 -37.90 23.88 5.02
C SER A 7 -36.66 23.77 4.12
N TRP A 8 -36.13 24.91 3.69
CA TRP A 8 -34.92 25.04 2.85
C TRP A 8 -33.61 24.78 3.61
N SER A 9 -33.68 24.33 4.86
CA SER A 9 -32.52 24.23 5.77
C SER A 9 -31.64 23.00 5.48
N ASP A 10 -32.18 21.98 4.81
CA ASP A 10 -31.46 20.71 4.59
C ASP A 10 -30.52 20.72 3.37
N ALA A 11 -30.64 21.73 2.48
CA ALA A 11 -29.83 21.78 1.26
C ALA A 11 -28.41 22.31 1.46
N LEU A 12 -28.10 22.99 2.58
CA LEU A 12 -26.80 23.63 2.81
C LEU A 12 -25.78 22.73 3.51
N ALA A 13 -26.21 21.69 4.22
CA ALA A 13 -25.31 20.78 4.94
C ALA A 13 -24.55 19.80 4.01
N ALA A 14 -25.13 19.44 2.86
CA ALA A 14 -24.53 18.49 1.93
C ALA A 14 -23.30 19.05 1.17
N PHE A 15 -23.24 20.37 0.94
CA PHE A 15 -22.14 20.97 0.17
C PHE A 15 -20.85 21.16 0.97
N ALA A 16 -20.92 21.31 2.29
CA ALA A 16 -19.73 21.49 3.12
C ALA A 16 -18.89 20.20 3.25
N ALA A 17 -19.54 19.03 3.26
CA ALA A 17 -18.85 17.74 3.36
C ALA A 17 -18.06 17.38 2.08
N VAL A 18 -18.57 17.75 0.90
CA VAL A 18 -17.89 17.49 -0.38
C VAL A 18 -16.69 18.41 -0.58
N ALA A 19 -16.77 19.66 -0.13
CA ALA A 19 -15.66 20.61 -0.22
C ALA A 19 -14.45 20.21 0.66
N ALA A 20 -14.70 19.65 1.85
CA ALA A 20 -13.63 19.19 2.75
C ALA A 20 -12.88 17.95 2.20
N LEU A 21 -13.58 17.07 1.47
CA LEU A 21 -13.00 15.87 0.87
C LEU A 21 -12.09 16.22 -0.34
N LEU A 22 -12.39 17.29 -1.07
CA LEU A 22 -11.56 17.75 -2.20
C LEU A 22 -10.28 18.47 -1.76
N ILE A 23 -10.30 19.19 -0.63
CA ILE A 23 -9.10 19.85 -0.09
C ILE A 23 -8.09 18.81 0.44
N GLY A 24 -8.58 17.71 1.03
CA GLY A 24 -7.73 16.61 1.50
C GLY A 24 -7.00 15.86 0.37
N PHE A 25 -7.61 15.75 -0.81
CA PHE A 25 -7.02 15.00 -1.94
C PHE A 25 -5.99 15.83 -2.73
N PHE A 26 -6.15 17.16 -2.82
CA PHE A 26 -5.19 18.03 -3.52
C PHE A 26 -4.00 18.50 -2.67
N GLY A 27 -4.10 18.44 -1.33
CA GLY A 27 -3.03 18.89 -0.44
C GLY A 27 -1.73 18.07 -0.51
N TRP A 28 -1.78 16.84 -1.01
CA TRP A 28 -0.58 15.99 -1.10
C TRP A 28 0.19 16.15 -2.42
N GLN A 29 -0.40 16.77 -3.44
CA GLN A 29 0.22 16.91 -4.76
C GLN A 29 0.99 18.24 -4.93
N TYR A 30 0.99 19.12 -3.92
CA TYR A 30 1.49 20.50 -4.00
C TYR A 30 2.37 20.91 -2.81
N ASN A 31 3.25 20.02 -2.34
CA ASN A 31 4.19 20.36 -1.27
C ASN A 31 5.65 20.13 -1.70
N ASP A 32 5.97 20.61 -2.90
CA ASP A 32 7.33 20.91 -3.30
C ASP A 32 7.34 22.30 -3.97
N ASP A 33 8.39 23.06 -3.63
CA ASP A 33 8.79 24.38 -4.12
C ASP A 33 8.23 25.67 -3.46
N ASP A 34 9.20 26.34 -2.80
CA ASP A 34 9.52 27.76 -2.90
C ASP A 34 9.04 28.80 -1.85
N LYS A 35 10.07 29.31 -1.16
CA LYS A 35 10.43 30.72 -0.90
C LYS A 35 9.66 31.58 0.13
N LYS A 36 10.46 31.92 1.17
CA LYS A 36 10.81 33.28 1.63
C LYS A 36 9.86 34.41 1.19
N ASP A 37 9.26 35.07 2.17
CA ASP A 37 9.33 36.54 2.26
C ASP A 37 8.91 37.03 3.66
N ASP A 38 9.75 37.90 4.23
CA ASP A 38 9.50 38.74 5.38
C ASP A 38 8.25 39.60 5.21
N LYS A 39 7.39 39.70 6.24
CA LYS A 39 6.93 41.00 6.81
C LYS A 39 5.96 40.89 7.99
N LYS A 40 6.25 41.77 8.96
CA LYS A 40 5.38 42.40 9.99
C LYS A 40 4.97 41.57 11.20
N GLN A 41 5.86 41.65 12.19
CA GLN A 41 5.60 41.58 13.62
C GLN A 41 4.52 42.60 14.03
N VAL A 42 3.36 42.10 14.45
CA VAL A 42 2.39 42.82 15.30
C VAL A 42 2.33 42.06 16.61
N ALA A 43 2.72 42.74 17.70
CA ALA A 43 2.73 42.17 19.05
C ALA A 43 1.29 41.95 19.55
N ALA A 44 0.98 40.71 19.92
CA ALA A 44 -0.24 40.32 20.63
C ALA A 44 0.05 40.07 22.13
N PRO A 45 -0.92 40.29 23.03
CA PRO A 45 -0.76 40.22 24.49
C PRO A 45 -0.48 38.79 25.01
N PRO A 46 0.14 38.64 26.20
CA PRO A 46 0.57 37.34 26.71
C PRO A 46 -0.63 36.43 27.02
N SER A 47 -0.74 35.32 26.29
CA SER A 47 -1.64 34.21 26.63
C SER A 47 -0.92 33.20 27.51
N ALA A 48 -1.65 32.68 28.49
CA ALA A 48 -1.19 31.83 29.56
C ALA A 48 -0.46 30.55 29.09
N THR A 49 0.68 30.27 29.71
CA THR A 49 1.43 29.02 29.56
C THR A 49 0.61 27.84 30.08
N ALA A 50 0.09 27.02 29.17
CA ALA A 50 -0.40 25.69 29.49
C ALA A 50 0.79 24.74 29.75
N PRO A 51 0.69 23.76 30.67
CA PRO A 51 1.74 22.78 30.90
C PRO A 51 2.00 21.94 29.64
N ALA A 52 3.27 21.77 29.29
CA ALA A 52 3.71 20.89 28.22
C ALA A 52 3.29 19.44 28.52
N ALA A 53 2.55 18.82 27.60
CA ALA A 53 2.34 17.38 27.61
C ALA A 53 3.68 16.65 27.37
N PRO A 54 3.95 15.53 28.04
CA PRO A 54 5.17 14.76 27.83
C PRO A 54 5.22 14.25 26.39
N ALA A 55 6.37 14.44 25.74
CA ALA A 55 6.66 13.89 24.43
C ALA A 55 6.57 12.35 24.48
N VAL A 56 5.61 11.78 23.76
CA VAL A 56 5.57 10.35 23.51
C VAL A 56 6.68 10.04 22.51
N ALA A 57 7.70 9.33 22.97
CA ALA A 57 8.79 8.86 22.13
C ALA A 57 8.21 7.95 21.02
N THR A 58 8.37 8.37 19.78
CA THR A 58 8.13 7.55 18.60
C THR A 58 9.11 6.37 18.65
N PRO A 59 8.67 5.11 18.57
CA PRO A 59 9.60 3.99 18.52
C PRO A 59 10.43 4.09 17.23
N ALA A 60 11.75 3.98 17.38
CA ALA A 60 12.67 3.89 16.26
C ALA A 60 12.33 2.67 15.41
N VAL A 61 12.07 2.89 14.12
CA VAL A 61 11.96 1.81 13.13
C VAL A 61 13.36 1.29 12.87
N THR A 62 13.77 0.30 13.66
CA THR A 62 14.97 -0.48 13.37
C THR A 62 14.70 -1.27 12.08
N SER A 63 15.24 -0.80 10.95
CA SER A 63 15.38 -1.60 9.75
C SER A 63 16.27 -2.80 10.09
N ALA A 64 15.65 -3.95 10.35
CA ALA A 64 16.37 -5.21 10.51
C ALA A 64 17.00 -5.55 9.14
N GLY A 65 18.32 -5.69 9.12
CA GLY A 65 19.05 -6.16 7.95
C GLY A 65 18.57 -7.55 7.49
N PRO A 66 18.90 -7.95 6.25
CA PRO A 66 18.33 -9.14 5.62
C PRO A 66 18.66 -10.38 6.45
N ALA A 67 17.64 -10.92 7.11
CA ALA A 67 17.70 -12.25 7.69
C ALA A 67 17.74 -13.25 6.52
N PRO A 68 18.63 -14.25 6.54
CA PRO A 68 18.63 -15.30 5.53
C PRO A 68 17.27 -16.02 5.53
N PRO A 69 16.75 -16.42 4.36
CA PRO A 69 15.45 -17.09 4.28
C PRO A 69 15.48 -18.36 5.12
N ALA A 70 14.49 -18.50 6.01
CA ALA A 70 14.32 -19.69 6.80
C ALA A 70 14.01 -20.88 5.88
N ALA A 71 15.03 -21.68 5.57
CA ALA A 71 14.87 -22.95 4.90
C ALA A 71 14.06 -23.88 5.82
N GLY A 72 12.82 -24.21 5.41
CA GLY A 72 12.00 -25.21 6.09
C GLY A 72 10.59 -24.77 6.50
N VAL A 73 10.08 -23.63 6.03
CA VAL A 73 8.71 -23.25 6.36
C VAL A 73 7.70 -23.96 5.43
N THR A 74 7.12 -25.05 5.93
CA THR A 74 6.02 -25.77 5.29
C THR A 74 4.77 -24.90 5.29
N GLY A 75 4.51 -24.20 4.18
CA GLY A 75 3.33 -23.38 3.97
C GLY A 75 2.77 -23.59 2.56
N ASP A 76 1.49 -23.29 2.40
CA ASP A 76 0.80 -23.37 1.11
C ASP A 76 1.35 -22.30 0.17
N LEU A 77 1.54 -22.64 -1.11
CA LEU A 77 1.88 -21.64 -2.12
C LEU A 77 0.69 -20.73 -2.37
N LEU A 78 0.94 -19.42 -2.45
CA LEU A 78 -0.09 -18.45 -2.80
C LEU A 78 -0.67 -18.72 -4.20
N THR A 79 0.11 -19.31 -5.12
CA THR A 79 -0.36 -19.72 -6.45
C THR A 79 -1.36 -20.88 -6.41
N GLY A 80 -1.42 -21.63 -5.30
CA GLY A 80 -2.44 -22.66 -5.05
C GLY A 80 -3.72 -22.13 -4.40
N VAL A 81 -3.75 -20.85 -4.02
CA VAL A 81 -4.91 -20.18 -3.42
C VAL A 81 -5.73 -19.48 -4.49
N GLU A 82 -7.05 -19.45 -4.31
CA GLU A 82 -7.97 -18.82 -5.26
C GLU A 82 -7.69 -17.31 -5.38
N ARG A 83 -7.31 -16.89 -6.59
CA ARG A 83 -7.20 -15.48 -6.94
C ARG A 83 -8.57 -14.95 -7.36
N ILE A 84 -9.03 -13.91 -6.67
CA ILE A 84 -10.34 -13.28 -6.91
C ILE A 84 -10.25 -12.00 -7.74
N ALA A 85 -9.07 -11.38 -7.85
CA ALA A 85 -8.86 -10.23 -8.74
C ALA A 85 -7.41 -10.12 -9.23
N GLY A 86 -7.25 -9.47 -10.38
CA GLY A 86 -5.95 -9.16 -10.98
C GLY A 86 -5.35 -10.29 -11.81
N THR A 87 -4.38 -9.92 -12.65
CA THR A 87 -3.67 -10.84 -13.54
C THR A 87 -2.19 -10.80 -13.20
N ALA A 88 -1.60 -11.97 -12.99
CA ALA A 88 -0.16 -12.11 -12.89
C ALA A 88 0.43 -12.16 -14.30
N GLY A 89 1.56 -11.48 -14.49
CA GLY A 89 2.35 -11.56 -15.71
C GLY A 89 3.22 -12.81 -15.76
N GLU A 90 3.99 -12.92 -16.82
CA GLU A 90 4.99 -13.98 -17.02
C GLU A 90 6.37 -13.50 -16.58
N LEU A 91 7.24 -14.45 -16.21
CA LEU A 91 8.63 -14.14 -15.91
C LEU A 91 9.35 -13.73 -17.21
N PRO A 92 10.03 -12.57 -17.24
CA PRO A 92 10.79 -12.16 -18.42
C PRO A 92 11.80 -13.21 -18.87
N ASP A 93 11.85 -13.49 -20.18
CA ASP A 93 12.71 -14.54 -20.78
C ASP A 93 14.22 -14.36 -20.50
N THR A 94 14.62 -13.14 -20.13
CA THR A 94 16.01 -12.82 -19.80
C THR A 94 16.43 -13.28 -18.40
N LEU A 95 15.47 -13.67 -17.56
CA LEU A 95 15.70 -14.16 -16.21
C LEU A 95 15.69 -15.68 -16.18
N ASP A 96 16.59 -16.25 -15.38
CA ASP A 96 16.63 -17.69 -15.14
C ASP A 96 15.50 -18.09 -14.18
N PRO A 97 14.51 -18.91 -14.61
CA PRO A 97 13.41 -19.36 -13.75
C PRO A 97 13.89 -20.11 -12.50
N ALA A 98 15.04 -20.77 -12.54
CA ALA A 98 15.58 -21.48 -11.39
C ALA A 98 15.96 -20.53 -10.23
N SER A 99 16.22 -19.26 -10.53
CA SER A 99 16.51 -18.22 -9.54
C SER A 99 15.25 -17.66 -8.88
N TYR A 100 14.07 -17.90 -9.46
CA TYR A 100 12.78 -17.38 -9.00
C TYR A 100 11.75 -18.52 -8.87
N PRO A 101 11.89 -19.38 -7.84
CA PRO A 101 10.99 -20.51 -7.65
C PRO A 101 9.57 -20.03 -7.33
N ASP A 102 8.57 -20.68 -7.95
CA ASP A 102 7.15 -20.39 -7.77
C ASP A 102 6.82 -18.89 -7.96
N ALA A 103 7.52 -18.22 -8.89
CA ALA A 103 7.44 -16.80 -9.09
C ALA A 103 6.03 -16.32 -9.46
N LEU A 104 5.58 -15.29 -8.75
CA LEU A 104 4.42 -14.50 -9.10
C LEU A 104 4.91 -13.14 -9.62
N VAL A 105 4.68 -12.88 -10.90
CA VAL A 105 5.13 -11.64 -11.54
C VAL A 105 3.97 -10.67 -11.65
N VAL A 106 4.20 -9.42 -11.28
CA VAL A 106 3.23 -8.34 -11.41
C VAL A 106 3.88 -7.24 -12.23
N GLU A 107 3.28 -6.92 -13.36
CA GLU A 107 3.76 -5.83 -14.21
C GLU A 107 3.56 -4.48 -13.52
N CYS A 108 4.51 -3.57 -13.73
CA CYS A 108 4.33 -2.19 -13.33
C CYS A 108 3.16 -1.56 -14.09
N PRO A 109 2.33 -0.74 -13.43
CA PRO A 109 1.30 0.04 -14.10
C PRO A 109 1.92 0.97 -15.17
N SER A 110 1.11 1.35 -16.16
CA SER A 110 1.50 2.32 -17.19
C SER A 110 1.65 3.76 -16.65
N ASN A 111 1.20 4.00 -15.42
CA ASN A 111 1.11 5.32 -14.76
C ASN A 111 0.25 6.33 -15.52
N GLN A 112 -0.65 5.85 -16.39
CA GLN A 112 -1.69 6.65 -17.02
C GLN A 112 -2.90 6.80 -16.10
N THR A 113 -3.77 7.77 -16.38
CA THR A 113 -5.05 7.91 -15.65
C THR A 113 -5.84 6.60 -15.75
N GLY A 114 -6.20 6.03 -14.59
CA GLY A 114 -6.88 4.74 -14.49
C GLY A 114 -5.97 3.51 -14.36
N ASP A 115 -4.65 3.68 -14.43
CA ASP A 115 -3.66 2.61 -14.26
C ASP A 115 -2.44 3.13 -13.48
N GLN A 116 -2.66 3.40 -12.19
CA GLN A 116 -1.63 3.91 -11.25
C GLN A 116 -1.05 2.81 -10.35
N SER A 117 -1.71 1.65 -10.31
CA SER A 117 -1.30 0.50 -9.51
C SER A 117 -1.89 -0.78 -10.08
N ARG A 118 -1.20 -1.90 -9.90
CA ARG A 118 -1.70 -3.23 -10.22
C ARG A 118 -1.95 -3.99 -8.93
N GLU A 119 -3.12 -4.61 -8.83
CA GLU A 119 -3.54 -5.32 -7.64
C GLU A 119 -3.81 -6.77 -7.97
N LEU A 120 -3.29 -7.68 -7.14
CA LEU A 120 -3.71 -9.07 -7.09
C LEU A 120 -4.43 -9.31 -5.77
N LYS A 121 -5.64 -9.89 -5.82
CA LYS A 121 -6.40 -10.28 -4.62
C LYS A 121 -6.59 -11.77 -4.55
N TYR A 122 -6.45 -12.32 -3.36
CA TYR A 122 -6.59 -13.74 -3.06
C TYR A 122 -7.58 -13.96 -1.93
N ASN A 123 -8.42 -14.98 -2.06
CA ASN A 123 -9.28 -15.41 -0.97
C ASN A 123 -8.50 -16.36 -0.03
N VAL A 124 -8.30 -15.92 1.21
CA VAL A 124 -7.53 -16.66 2.24
C VAL A 124 -8.40 -17.25 3.34
N ASP A 125 -9.72 -17.00 3.32
CA ASP A 125 -10.75 -17.65 4.16
C ASP A 125 -10.44 -17.67 5.69
N GLY A 126 -9.62 -16.76 6.22
CA GLY A 126 -9.21 -16.75 7.63
C GLY A 126 -8.33 -17.92 8.06
N ARG A 127 -7.86 -18.76 7.14
CA ARG A 127 -7.12 -20.01 7.45
C ARG A 127 -5.65 -19.77 7.78
N TYR A 128 -5.11 -18.65 7.33
CA TYR A 128 -3.69 -18.33 7.40
C TYR A 128 -3.42 -17.23 8.43
N ARG A 129 -2.21 -17.26 9.01
CA ARG A 129 -1.69 -16.31 10.01
C ARG A 129 -0.56 -15.46 9.47
N THR A 130 0.25 -16.02 8.57
CA THR A 130 1.47 -15.37 8.07
C THR A 130 1.58 -15.56 6.57
N PHE A 131 1.94 -14.48 5.88
CA PHE A 131 2.41 -14.49 4.50
C PHE A 131 3.91 -14.20 4.48
N THR A 132 4.67 -14.95 3.68
CA THR A 132 6.12 -14.75 3.48
C THR A 132 6.46 -14.85 2.00
N ALA A 133 7.36 -14.00 1.50
CA ALA A 133 7.88 -14.10 0.14
C ALA A 133 9.24 -13.41 0.03
N ASP A 134 9.95 -13.63 -1.08
CA ASP A 134 11.10 -12.83 -1.48
C ASP A 134 10.69 -11.90 -2.62
N VAL A 135 10.93 -10.60 -2.48
CA VAL A 135 10.46 -9.58 -3.43
C VAL A 135 11.65 -8.94 -4.12
N SER A 136 11.60 -8.85 -5.44
CA SER A 136 12.61 -8.16 -6.25
C SER A 136 11.95 -7.36 -7.36
N GLY A 137 12.62 -6.29 -7.81
CA GLY A 137 12.20 -5.51 -8.97
C GLY A 137 13.08 -5.82 -10.17
N TRP A 138 12.49 -5.91 -11.35
CA TRP A 138 13.22 -6.06 -12.61
C TRP A 138 12.70 -5.08 -13.67
N ALA A 139 13.57 -4.62 -14.55
CA ALA A 139 13.19 -3.86 -15.73
C ALA A 139 14.21 -4.09 -16.85
N GLU A 140 13.73 -4.18 -18.09
CA GLU A 140 14.62 -4.35 -19.26
C GLU A 140 15.55 -3.14 -19.45
N ALA A 141 15.04 -1.93 -19.14
CA ALA A 141 15.84 -0.73 -19.18
C ALA A 141 16.90 -0.74 -18.06
N LYS A 142 18.17 -0.50 -18.43
CA LYS A 142 19.30 -0.39 -17.46
C LYS A 142 19.22 0.82 -16.52
N ARG A 143 18.12 1.56 -16.49
CA ARG A 143 17.91 2.64 -15.54
C ARG A 143 17.12 2.09 -14.36
N PRO A 144 17.74 1.97 -13.16
CA PRO A 144 17.01 1.55 -11.99
C PRO A 144 15.86 2.53 -11.73
N ASP A 145 14.73 1.98 -11.35
CA ASP A 145 13.54 2.73 -11.00
C ASP A 145 12.97 2.21 -9.68
N ASP A 146 12.33 3.11 -8.93
CA ASP A 146 11.77 2.79 -7.64
C ASP A 146 10.44 2.05 -7.79
N VAL A 147 10.32 0.92 -7.10
CA VAL A 147 9.15 0.04 -7.11
C VAL A 147 8.66 -0.19 -5.69
N GLN A 148 7.35 -0.35 -5.54
CA GLN A 148 6.70 -0.59 -4.27
C GLN A 148 5.73 -1.77 -4.38
N LEU A 149 5.78 -2.66 -3.39
CA LEU A 149 4.76 -3.66 -3.14
C LEU A 149 4.12 -3.36 -1.78
N ARG A 150 2.82 -3.13 -1.76
CA ARG A 150 2.03 -3.02 -0.53
C ARG A 150 1.21 -4.29 -0.32
N ILE A 151 1.19 -4.77 0.90
CA ILE A 151 0.45 -5.96 1.29
C ILE A 151 -0.63 -5.54 2.27
N SER A 152 -1.88 -5.83 1.93
CA SER A 152 -3.05 -5.51 2.77
C SER A 152 -3.88 -6.75 3.03
N ALA A 153 -4.52 -6.80 4.20
CA ALA A 153 -5.48 -7.83 4.56
C ALA A 153 -6.89 -7.23 4.60
N GLY A 154 -7.82 -7.90 3.94
CA GLY A 154 -9.25 -7.65 4.06
C GLY A 154 -9.86 -8.58 5.10
N THR A 155 -10.63 -8.03 6.04
CA THR A 155 -11.43 -8.81 7.00
C THR A 155 -12.90 -8.51 6.78
N ARG A 156 -13.67 -9.57 6.51
CA ARG A 156 -15.13 -9.48 6.39
C ARG A 156 -15.78 -9.27 7.76
N GLN A 157 -16.60 -8.24 7.85
CA GLN A 157 -17.40 -7.89 9.01
C GLN A 157 -18.73 -8.66 9.02
N ILE A 158 -19.47 -8.55 10.13
CA ILE A 158 -20.77 -9.22 10.31
C ILE A 158 -21.81 -8.72 9.30
N ASP A 159 -21.69 -7.47 8.84
CA ASP A 159 -22.55 -6.82 7.86
C ASP A 159 -22.10 -7.06 6.40
N ASP A 160 -21.19 -8.01 6.19
CA ASP A 160 -20.58 -8.35 4.89
C ASP A 160 -19.63 -7.30 4.30
N THR A 161 -19.37 -6.20 5.01
CA THR A 161 -18.38 -5.19 4.60
C THR A 161 -16.97 -5.75 4.76
N VAL A 162 -16.08 -5.50 3.79
CA VAL A 162 -14.65 -5.83 3.91
C VAL A 162 -13.88 -4.59 4.37
N ILE A 163 -13.23 -4.70 5.53
CA ILE A 163 -12.29 -3.68 6.02
C ILE A 163 -10.89 -4.09 5.60
N THR A 164 -10.20 -3.23 4.87
CA THR A 164 -8.83 -3.46 4.41
C THR A 164 -7.84 -2.70 5.29
N GLU A 165 -6.83 -3.39 5.80
CA GLU A 165 -5.71 -2.84 6.56
C GLU A 165 -4.40 -3.11 5.82
N GLU A 166 -3.57 -2.07 5.64
CA GLU A 166 -2.21 -2.24 5.14
C GLU A 166 -1.34 -2.86 6.24
N LEU A 167 -0.75 -4.02 5.94
CA LEU A 167 0.05 -4.79 6.91
C LEU A 167 1.52 -4.43 6.85
N THR A 168 2.05 -4.28 5.64
CA THR A 168 3.45 -3.99 5.39
C THR A 168 3.64 -3.52 3.95
N ALA A 169 4.78 -2.88 3.70
CA ALA A 169 5.20 -2.48 2.38
C ALA A 169 6.68 -2.84 2.18
N TRP A 170 7.01 -3.25 0.96
CA TRP A 170 8.37 -3.35 0.47
C TRP A 170 8.59 -2.26 -0.57
N THR A 171 9.73 -1.58 -0.45
CA THR A 171 10.20 -0.62 -1.46
C THR A 171 11.59 -1.05 -1.90
N GLY A 172 11.84 -1.02 -3.20
CA GLY A 172 13.13 -1.37 -3.76
C GLY A 172 13.37 -0.70 -5.09
N ARG A 173 14.45 -1.11 -5.76
CA ARG A 173 14.79 -0.65 -7.10
C ARG A 173 14.83 -1.80 -8.08
N THR A 174 14.42 -1.55 -9.31
CA THR A 174 14.59 -2.51 -10.39
C THR A 174 16.06 -2.84 -10.61
N ASN A 175 16.33 -4.11 -10.95
CA ASN A 175 17.67 -4.65 -11.21
C ASN A 175 18.63 -4.55 -10.02
N THR A 176 18.10 -4.46 -8.80
CA THR A 176 18.86 -4.56 -7.56
C THR A 176 18.43 -5.80 -6.78
N PRO A 177 19.30 -6.37 -5.93
CA PRO A 177 18.92 -7.51 -5.10
C PRO A 177 17.67 -7.20 -4.29
N GLY A 178 16.72 -8.14 -4.36
CA GLY A 178 15.49 -8.10 -3.58
C GLY A 178 15.71 -8.37 -2.09
N GLY A 179 14.62 -8.55 -1.36
CA GLY A 179 14.66 -8.95 0.03
C GLY A 179 13.41 -9.69 0.48
N PRO A 180 13.48 -10.38 1.62
CA PRO A 180 12.34 -11.08 2.18
C PRO A 180 11.30 -10.08 2.72
N ILE A 181 10.03 -10.43 2.58
CA ILE A 181 8.89 -9.75 3.20
C ILE A 181 8.08 -10.73 4.03
N THR A 182 7.55 -10.27 5.15
CA THR A 182 6.66 -11.05 6.01
C THR A 182 5.52 -10.17 6.48
N ALA A 183 4.29 -10.68 6.36
CA ALA A 183 3.07 -9.99 6.79
C ALA A 183 2.23 -10.91 7.69
N ARG A 184 1.63 -10.35 8.74
CA ARG A 184 0.71 -11.09 9.62
C ARG A 184 -0.72 -10.90 9.12
N ILE A 185 -1.33 -11.96 8.63
CA ILE A 185 -2.65 -11.97 7.96
C ILE A 185 -3.72 -12.71 8.77
N LYS A 186 -3.51 -12.86 10.09
CA LYS A 186 -4.40 -13.64 10.96
C LYS A 186 -5.84 -13.13 10.90
N GLY A 187 -6.77 -14.01 10.53
CA GLY A 187 -8.20 -13.69 10.47
C GLY A 187 -8.62 -12.94 9.21
N ALA A 188 -7.68 -12.68 8.29
CA ALA A 188 -7.99 -12.06 7.00
C ALA A 188 -8.82 -13.04 6.14
N THR A 189 -9.86 -12.53 5.51
CA THR A 189 -10.61 -13.24 4.46
C THR A 189 -10.00 -12.97 3.08
N GLU A 190 -9.36 -11.81 2.90
CA GLU A 190 -8.73 -11.43 1.64
C GLU A 190 -7.29 -11.00 1.87
N LEU A 191 -6.40 -11.34 0.92
CA LEU A 191 -5.04 -10.83 0.85
C LEU A 191 -4.87 -10.05 -0.45
N SER A 192 -4.45 -8.79 -0.35
CA SER A 192 -4.24 -7.90 -1.49
C SER A 192 -2.77 -7.55 -1.62
N LEU A 193 -2.22 -7.74 -2.82
CA LEU A 193 -0.86 -7.39 -3.21
C LEU A 193 -0.95 -6.25 -4.23
N VAL A 194 -0.60 -5.03 -3.81
CA VAL A 194 -0.70 -3.83 -4.63
C VAL A 194 0.70 -3.39 -5.04
N VAL A 195 0.97 -3.43 -6.34
CA VAL A 195 2.22 -2.97 -6.94
C VAL A 195 2.05 -1.56 -7.48
N GLY A 196 2.98 -0.68 -7.10
CA GLY A 196 3.14 0.65 -7.65
C GLY A 196 4.57 0.84 -8.16
N CYS A 197 4.73 1.59 -9.23
CA CYS A 197 6.04 1.89 -9.81
C CYS A 197 6.14 3.37 -10.15
N HIS A 198 7.32 3.95 -9.99
CA HIS A 198 7.51 5.37 -10.34
C HIS A 198 7.46 5.58 -11.87
N LYS A 199 8.00 4.63 -12.64
CA LYS A 199 7.95 4.59 -14.10
C LYS A 199 7.34 3.27 -14.59
N PRO A 200 6.73 3.28 -15.79
CA PRO A 200 6.26 2.07 -16.44
C PRO A 200 7.42 1.21 -16.96
N GLY A 201 7.11 -0.04 -17.34
CA GLY A 201 8.06 -0.95 -18.02
C GLY A 201 8.96 -1.76 -17.09
N GLY A 202 8.68 -1.77 -15.79
CA GLY A 202 9.25 -2.73 -14.84
C GLY A 202 8.26 -3.84 -14.50
N VAL A 203 8.74 -4.80 -13.72
CA VAL A 203 7.93 -5.83 -13.08
C VAL A 203 8.41 -6.02 -11.64
N VAL A 204 7.49 -6.38 -10.75
CA VAL A 204 7.80 -6.87 -9.41
C VAL A 204 7.65 -8.38 -9.41
N ILE A 205 8.72 -9.07 -9.01
CA ILE A 205 8.79 -10.53 -8.95
C ILE A 205 8.72 -10.93 -7.48
N ILE A 206 7.67 -11.67 -7.15
CA ILE A 206 7.40 -12.19 -5.81
C ILE A 206 7.70 -13.70 -5.86
N SER A 207 8.85 -14.09 -5.33
CA SER A 207 9.33 -15.48 -5.33
C SER A 207 8.93 -16.20 -4.06
N ASN A 208 8.67 -17.51 -4.19
CA ASN A 208 8.32 -18.38 -3.09
C ASN A 208 7.20 -17.82 -2.17
N PRO A 209 6.09 -17.27 -2.72
CA PRO A 209 5.03 -16.69 -1.90
C PRO A 209 4.29 -17.78 -1.13
N ARG A 210 4.45 -17.82 0.19
CA ARG A 210 3.89 -18.85 1.06
C ARG A 210 2.95 -18.29 2.11
N LEU A 211 1.92 -19.08 2.42
CA LEU A 211 0.92 -18.83 3.45
C LEU A 211 1.02 -19.91 4.54
N GLN A 212 0.96 -19.50 5.80
CA GLN A 212 1.15 -20.38 6.96
C GLN A 212 -0.01 -20.19 7.94
N GLY A 213 -0.60 -21.29 8.43
CA GLY A 213 -1.76 -21.30 9.35
C GLY A 213 -1.43 -21.48 10.83
#